data_AF-A0A1X2GWH8-F1
#
_entry.id   AF-A0A1X2GWH8-F1
#
_cell.length_a   1.000
_cell.length_b   1.000
_cell.length_c   1.000
_cell.angle_alpha   90.00
_cell.angle_beta   90.00
_cell.angle_gamma   90.00
#
_symmetry.space_group_name_H-M   'P 1'
#
loop_
_entity.id
_entity.type
_entity.pdbx_description
1 polymer ?
#
loop_
_entity_poly.entity_id
_entity_poly.type
_entity_poly.pdbx_seq_one_letter_code
_entity_poly.pdbx_strand_id
1 'polypeptide(L)'
;MNIDQYDDWEYLAEGNAHLVLSYVGQDRLLTGKVLRLTKRNNALSVDFDLQFMDDIIAPLVGGTHVDRAEKVAVSDTFLQAMQHKIQPQQPTHRRGLALTTSATLLSDYTRTFAPRPTWTFEVKPKWGFLPRSPWIDEKHSDLKQTMCRFCMHQRLRGKEQSATWPYCPLDLFSGDHDKMERALMASLMVSHGYLNMFYNGLRITAAEDQKQRFQELFSSPDLSRQDVCKRVARLLCTLLVRDPLLATLKHLQQTLDGLDVEGIYPMLQAHQPLSTEMAVWKEVLKTYQARAPDDWQGKKVLPWDEQRQRLYEYVLSMTFKDCSLMISVTKADNDRALPNSVHVFGQWFKFEIKMVDVGLKEWAKIPYWFDLDQQIVQYNLQCRTPRDCGSSSLQ
;
A
#
# COMPACT_ATOMS: atom_id res chain seq x y z
N MET A 1 24.51 13.37 -14.40
CA MET A 1 23.77 13.01 -13.17
C MET A 1 24.78 12.48 -12.18
N ASN A 2 25.08 13.22 -11.12
CA ASN A 2 26.07 12.80 -10.12
C ASN A 2 25.39 12.10 -8.93
N ILE A 3 24.96 10.85 -9.13
CA ILE A 3 24.21 10.10 -8.10
C ILE A 3 25.07 9.79 -6.88
N ASP A 4 26.38 9.61 -7.08
CA ASP A 4 27.32 9.15 -6.05
C ASP A 4 27.72 10.24 -5.04
N GLN A 5 27.20 11.47 -5.18
CA GLN A 5 27.38 12.50 -4.16
C GLN A 5 26.47 12.23 -2.95
N TYR A 6 26.98 11.46 -1.97
CA TYR A 6 26.20 10.98 -0.83
C TYR A 6 25.64 12.10 0.07
N ASP A 7 26.30 13.26 0.13
CA ASP A 7 25.81 14.42 0.89
C ASP A 7 24.51 14.99 0.34
N ASP A 8 24.22 14.77 -0.95
CA ASP A 8 23.01 15.23 -1.62
C ASP A 8 21.80 14.31 -1.35
N TRP A 9 21.94 13.25 -0.56
CA TRP A 9 20.87 12.29 -0.26
C TRP A 9 20.57 12.21 1.24
N GLU A 10 19.28 12.29 1.58
CA GLU A 10 18.80 12.14 2.95
C GLU A 10 17.93 10.91 3.12
N TYR A 11 17.98 10.27 4.29
CA TYR A 11 17.14 9.12 4.60
C TYR A 11 15.66 9.52 4.62
N LEU A 12 14.84 8.83 3.82
CA LEU A 12 13.40 9.06 3.78
C LEU A 12 12.62 7.94 4.46
N ALA A 13 12.86 6.71 4.02
CA ALA A 13 12.12 5.55 4.50
C ALA A 13 12.91 4.26 4.28
N GLU A 14 12.47 3.20 4.96
CA GLU A 14 13.02 1.86 4.75
C GLU A 14 11.88 0.85 4.80
N GLY A 15 12.01 -0.21 4.00
CA GLY A 15 11.12 -1.38 3.98
C GLY A 15 11.90 -2.67 4.20
N ASN A 16 11.26 -3.82 3.94
CA ASN A 16 11.93 -5.12 4.05
C ASN A 16 12.91 -5.37 2.90
N ALA A 17 12.61 -4.89 1.69
CA ALA A 17 13.41 -5.12 0.49
C ALA A 17 14.26 -3.90 0.07
N HIS A 18 13.85 -2.69 0.45
CA HIS A 18 14.48 -1.46 -0.04
C HIS A 18 14.72 -0.43 1.07
N LEU A 19 15.73 0.41 0.84
CA LEU A 19 16.01 1.66 1.55
C LEU A 19 15.74 2.82 0.56
N VAL A 20 15.09 3.88 1.01
CA VAL A 20 14.71 5.02 0.16
C VAL A 20 15.36 6.30 0.68
N LEU A 21 16.02 7.02 -0.22
CA LEU A 21 16.67 8.29 0.03
C LEU A 21 16.02 9.40 -0.80
N SER A 22 15.82 10.59 -0.24
CA SER A 22 15.33 11.77 -0.98
C SER A 22 16.51 12.63 -1.42
N TYR A 23 16.46 13.16 -2.64
CA TYR A 23 17.48 14.06 -3.17
C TYR A 23 17.30 15.48 -2.61
N VAL A 24 18.36 16.05 -2.03
CA VAL A 24 18.40 17.39 -1.44
C VAL A 24 19.46 18.31 -2.06
N GLY A 25 20.20 17.82 -3.06
CA GLY A 25 21.21 18.60 -3.77
C GLY A 25 20.64 19.56 -4.84
N GLN A 26 21.52 20.05 -5.72
CA GLN A 26 21.19 21.07 -6.73
C GLN A 26 21.17 20.55 -8.18
N ASP A 27 21.46 19.27 -8.42
CA ASP A 27 21.38 18.65 -9.75
C ASP A 27 19.91 18.64 -10.21
N ARG A 28 19.64 19.38 -11.30
CA ARG A 28 18.30 19.52 -11.86
C ARG A 28 17.72 18.19 -12.36
N LEU A 29 18.55 17.22 -12.71
CA LEU A 29 18.11 15.89 -13.15
C LEU A 29 17.65 15.00 -11.99
N LEU A 30 18.12 15.29 -10.77
CA LEU A 30 17.81 14.56 -9.55
C LEU A 30 16.80 15.31 -8.65
N THR A 31 16.58 16.60 -8.90
CA THR A 31 15.59 17.41 -8.19
C THR A 31 14.21 16.76 -8.27
N GLY A 32 13.59 16.49 -7.12
CA GLY A 32 12.30 15.82 -7.05
C GLY A 32 12.36 14.30 -7.28
N LYS A 33 13.54 13.68 -7.13
CA LYS A 33 13.72 12.23 -7.18
C LYS A 33 14.03 11.64 -5.81
N VAL A 34 13.68 10.36 -5.68
CA VAL A 34 14.14 9.47 -4.61
C VAL A 34 15.01 8.36 -5.21
N LEU A 35 16.02 7.94 -4.46
CA LEU A 35 16.86 6.79 -4.77
C LEU A 35 16.42 5.62 -3.91
N ARG A 36 15.97 4.54 -4.54
CA ARG A 36 15.60 3.28 -3.91
C ARG A 36 16.74 2.27 -4.05
N LEU A 37 17.44 2.02 -2.96
CA LEU A 37 18.51 1.04 -2.85
C LEU A 37 17.93 -0.33 -2.47
N THR A 38 18.32 -1.37 -3.20
CA THR A 38 17.85 -2.74 -2.96
C THR A 38 18.76 -3.47 -1.98
N LYS A 39 18.16 -4.25 -1.07
CA LYS A 39 18.89 -5.07 -0.12
C LYS A 39 19.32 -6.39 -0.76
N ARG A 40 20.52 -6.89 -0.44
CA ARG A 40 21.11 -8.09 -1.06
C ARG A 40 20.31 -9.38 -0.83
N ASN A 41 19.45 -9.41 0.19
CA ASN A 41 18.56 -10.54 0.45
C ASN A 41 17.29 -10.53 -0.42
N ASN A 42 17.12 -9.54 -1.30
CA ASN A 42 16.03 -9.54 -2.27
C ASN A 42 16.30 -10.60 -3.35
N ALA A 43 15.33 -11.49 -3.56
CA ALA A 43 15.48 -12.60 -4.51
C ALA A 43 15.38 -12.15 -5.98
N LEU A 44 14.70 -11.04 -6.25
CA LEU A 44 14.44 -10.55 -7.60
C LEU A 44 15.42 -9.43 -7.98
N SER A 45 15.81 -9.40 -9.26
CA SER A 45 16.69 -8.36 -9.80
C SER A 45 15.93 -7.05 -10.01
N VAL A 46 16.66 -5.93 -10.03
CA VAL A 46 16.09 -4.61 -10.37
C VAL A 46 15.45 -4.64 -11.76
N ASP A 47 16.04 -5.34 -12.73
CA ASP A 47 15.48 -5.44 -14.08
C ASP A 47 14.13 -6.17 -14.11
N PHE A 48 14.00 -7.23 -13.30
CA PHE A 48 12.72 -7.92 -13.14
C PHE A 48 11.68 -6.99 -12.51
N ASP A 49 12.02 -6.30 -11.43
CA ASP A 49 11.09 -5.39 -10.73
C ASP A 49 10.58 -4.27 -11.65
N LEU A 50 11.44 -3.73 -12.51
CA LEU A 50 11.06 -2.70 -13.49
C LEU A 50 10.12 -3.25 -14.56
N GLN A 51 10.48 -4.38 -15.18
CA GLN A 51 9.62 -5.02 -16.18
C GLN A 51 8.28 -5.46 -15.57
N PHE A 52 8.28 -5.99 -14.35
CA PHE A 52 7.05 -6.39 -13.66
C PHE A 52 6.13 -5.19 -13.42
N MET A 53 6.69 -4.04 -13.05
CA MET A 53 5.92 -2.81 -12.87
C MET A 53 5.27 -2.36 -14.17
N ASP A 54 6.04 -2.30 -15.26
CA ASP A 54 5.57 -1.80 -16.56
C ASP A 54 4.65 -2.78 -17.29
N ASP A 55 4.97 -4.07 -17.27
CA ASP A 55 4.28 -5.10 -18.07
C ASP A 55 3.13 -5.79 -17.32
N ILE A 56 3.13 -5.79 -15.99
CA ILE A 56 2.13 -6.49 -15.17
C ILE A 56 1.29 -5.53 -14.33
N ILE A 57 1.94 -4.65 -13.55
CA ILE A 57 1.21 -3.76 -12.63
C ILE A 57 0.51 -2.63 -13.38
N ALA A 58 1.22 -1.89 -14.22
CA ALA A 58 0.67 -0.73 -14.93
C ALA A 58 -0.58 -1.06 -15.77
N PRO A 59 -0.66 -2.18 -16.51
CA PRO A 59 -1.86 -2.56 -17.24
C PRO A 59 -3.08 -2.86 -16.36
N LEU A 60 -2.87 -3.30 -15.12
CA LEU A 60 -3.95 -3.65 -14.19
C LEU A 60 -4.51 -2.43 -13.46
N VAL A 61 -3.65 -1.47 -13.12
CA VAL A 61 -4.03 -0.32 -12.27
C VAL A 61 -4.12 0.99 -13.03
N GLY A 62 -3.71 1.01 -14.30
CA GLY A 62 -3.57 2.21 -15.12
C GLY A 62 -2.17 2.82 -14.99
N GLY A 63 -1.50 3.02 -16.12
CA GLY A 63 -0.12 3.51 -16.17
C GLY A 63 0.11 4.90 -15.59
N THR A 64 -0.95 5.67 -15.30
CA THR A 64 -0.84 6.95 -14.60
C THR A 64 -0.74 6.81 -13.08
N HIS A 65 -1.08 5.64 -12.50
CA HIS A 65 -1.06 5.43 -11.05
C HIS A 65 0.25 4.82 -10.54
N VAL A 66 1.15 4.41 -11.42
CA VAL A 66 2.50 3.92 -11.08
C VAL A 66 3.52 4.73 -11.87
N ASP A 67 4.68 5.04 -11.27
CA ASP A 67 5.72 5.76 -12.01
C ASP A 67 6.54 4.83 -12.87
N ARG A 68 7.17 5.39 -13.91
CA ARG A 68 8.31 4.74 -14.52
C ARG A 68 9.55 4.98 -13.69
N ALA A 69 10.15 3.89 -13.29
CA ALA A 69 11.36 3.86 -12.49
C ALA A 69 12.59 3.71 -13.40
N GLU A 70 13.67 4.43 -13.11
CA GLU A 70 14.92 4.37 -13.88
C GLU A 70 15.96 3.53 -13.14
N LYS A 71 16.54 2.54 -13.81
CA LYS A 71 17.67 1.78 -13.25
C LYS A 71 18.92 2.64 -13.26
N VAL A 72 19.58 2.72 -12.12
CA VAL A 72 20.86 3.41 -11.97
C VAL A 72 21.86 2.55 -11.21
N ALA A 73 23.14 2.87 -11.38
CA ALA A 73 24.22 2.26 -10.61
C ALA A 73 24.77 3.28 -9.62
N VAL A 74 25.17 2.80 -8.45
CA VAL A 74 25.91 3.56 -7.44
C VAL A 74 27.20 2.83 -7.07
N SER A 75 28.23 3.56 -6.66
CA SER A 75 29.48 2.94 -6.21
C SER A 75 29.37 2.27 -4.83
N ASP A 76 30.25 1.30 -4.57
CA ASP A 76 30.42 0.75 -3.22
C ASP A 76 30.86 1.82 -2.22
N THR A 77 31.67 2.79 -2.66
CA THR A 77 32.08 3.94 -1.84
C THR A 77 30.90 4.81 -1.42
N PHE A 78 29.96 5.06 -2.33
CA PHE A 78 28.70 5.74 -2.01
C PHE A 78 27.90 4.94 -0.98
N LEU A 79 27.74 3.63 -1.17
CA LEU A 79 26.97 2.79 -0.24
C LEU A 79 27.57 2.78 1.17
N GLN A 80 28.90 2.70 1.29
CA GLN A 80 29.60 2.76 2.57
C GLN A 80 29.38 4.12 3.26
N ALA A 81 29.57 5.23 2.54
CA ALA A 81 29.36 6.57 3.07
C ALA A 81 27.90 6.78 3.52
N MET A 82 26.93 6.37 2.70
CA MET A 82 25.51 6.45 3.04
C MET A 82 25.16 5.61 4.26
N GLN A 83 25.67 4.37 4.38
CA GLN A 83 25.42 3.53 5.54
C GLN A 83 25.91 4.19 6.84
N HIS A 84 27.08 4.84 6.81
CA HIS A 84 27.57 5.61 7.96
C HIS A 84 26.67 6.82 8.27
N LYS A 85 26.26 7.59 7.25
CA LYS A 85 25.41 8.78 7.41
C LYS A 85 24.04 8.45 8.05
N ILE A 86 23.38 7.38 7.60
CA ILE A 86 21.98 7.08 8.00
C ILE A 86 21.87 6.20 9.24
N GLN A 87 22.96 5.57 9.70
CA GLN A 87 22.95 4.64 10.83
C GLN A 87 22.22 5.15 12.09
N PRO A 88 22.36 6.44 12.50
CA PRO A 88 21.65 6.97 13.66
C PRO A 88 20.12 7.01 13.47
N GLN A 89 19.67 7.17 12.23
CA GLN A 89 18.26 7.35 11.86
C GLN A 89 17.54 6.01 11.61
N GLN A 90 18.30 4.95 11.31
CA GLN A 90 17.74 3.63 11.03
C GLN A 90 17.20 2.93 12.28
N PRO A 91 16.04 2.24 12.19
CA PRO A 91 15.56 1.35 13.22
C PRO A 91 16.58 0.27 13.55
N THR A 92 16.79 -0.03 14.84
CA THR A 92 17.85 -0.94 15.31
C THR A 92 17.83 -2.30 14.61
N HIS A 93 16.65 -2.87 14.37
CA HIS A 93 16.47 -4.17 13.70
C HIS A 93 16.78 -4.17 12.19
N ARG A 94 17.06 -3.00 11.59
CA ARG A 94 17.34 -2.84 10.16
C ARG A 94 18.77 -2.37 9.84
N ARG A 95 19.54 -2.01 10.87
CA ARG A 95 20.92 -1.54 10.73
C ARG A 95 21.80 -2.64 10.13
N GLY A 96 22.69 -2.24 9.22
CA GLY A 96 23.73 -3.12 8.69
C GLY A 96 23.29 -4.11 7.60
N LEU A 97 22.08 -3.99 7.06
CA LEU A 97 21.66 -4.80 5.91
C LEU A 97 22.47 -4.39 4.67
N ALA A 98 23.09 -5.38 4.03
CA ALA A 98 23.90 -5.17 2.84
C ALA A 98 23.04 -4.70 1.65
N LEU A 99 23.51 -3.68 0.95
CA LEU A 99 22.85 -3.09 -0.21
C LEU A 99 23.52 -3.53 -1.52
N THR A 100 22.78 -3.45 -2.62
CA THR A 100 23.28 -3.67 -3.98
C THR A 100 23.66 -2.35 -4.64
N THR A 101 24.64 -2.39 -5.54
CA THR A 101 25.04 -1.24 -6.37
C THR A 101 24.04 -0.93 -7.48
N SER A 102 23.14 -1.86 -7.81
CA SER A 102 21.97 -1.58 -8.64
C SER A 102 20.86 -0.95 -7.81
N ALA A 103 20.39 0.20 -8.25
CA ALA A 103 19.38 1.00 -7.58
C ALA A 103 18.33 1.51 -8.58
N THR A 104 17.32 2.19 -8.06
CA THR A 104 16.23 2.74 -8.86
C THR A 104 15.98 4.20 -8.50
N LEU A 105 15.88 5.08 -9.50
CA LEU A 105 15.37 6.43 -9.32
C LEU A 105 13.85 6.48 -9.58
N LEU A 106 13.12 7.11 -8.68
CA LEU A 106 11.68 7.33 -8.78
C LEU A 106 11.35 8.79 -8.48
N SER A 107 10.17 9.27 -8.85
CA SER A 107 9.72 10.61 -8.44
C SER A 107 9.42 10.66 -6.94
N ASP A 108 9.77 11.78 -6.31
CA ASP A 108 9.48 12.05 -4.91
C ASP A 108 8.04 12.53 -4.75
N TYR A 109 7.13 11.59 -4.50
CA TYR A 109 5.71 11.88 -4.31
C TYR A 109 5.40 12.73 -3.08
N THR A 110 6.34 12.89 -2.15
CA THR A 110 6.17 13.78 -1.00
C THR A 110 6.37 15.26 -1.37
N ARG A 111 6.79 15.52 -2.62
CA ARG A 111 7.06 16.84 -3.21
C ARG A 111 6.41 17.00 -4.59
N THR A 112 5.38 16.22 -4.90
CA THR A 112 4.69 16.19 -6.21
C THR A 112 4.37 17.57 -6.81
N PHE A 113 3.94 18.53 -5.98
CA PHE A 113 3.56 19.87 -6.45
C PHE A 113 4.61 20.94 -6.18
N ALA A 114 5.84 20.57 -5.81
CA ALA A 114 6.92 21.52 -5.59
C ALA A 114 7.07 22.48 -6.81
N PRO A 115 7.32 23.78 -6.59
CA PRO A 115 7.62 24.43 -5.31
C PRO A 115 6.38 24.77 -4.46
N ARG A 116 5.15 24.41 -4.88
CA ARG A 116 3.96 24.64 -4.06
C ARG A 116 3.95 23.73 -2.83
N PRO A 117 3.37 24.20 -1.70
CA PRO A 117 3.13 23.36 -0.54
C PRO A 117 2.41 22.06 -0.90
N THR A 118 2.99 20.93 -0.53
CA THR A 118 2.46 19.59 -0.83
C THR A 118 2.26 18.84 0.47
N TRP A 119 1.01 18.47 0.74
CA TRP A 119 0.70 17.40 1.67
C TRP A 119 0.77 16.06 0.94
N THR A 120 1.25 15.02 1.59
CA THR A 120 1.17 13.66 1.07
C THR A 120 0.81 12.69 2.17
N PHE A 121 -0.22 11.89 1.91
CA PHE A 121 -0.73 10.87 2.82
C PHE A 121 -0.42 9.49 2.23
N GLU A 122 0.49 8.75 2.86
CA GLU A 122 0.79 7.36 2.51
C GLU A 122 -0.18 6.45 3.28
N VAL A 123 -1.20 5.93 2.59
CA VAL A 123 -2.21 5.03 3.16
C VAL A 123 -1.85 3.59 2.82
N LYS A 124 -1.85 2.70 3.81
CA LYS A 124 -1.74 1.23 3.61
C LYS A 124 -3.12 0.61 3.77
N PRO A 125 -3.89 0.46 2.68
CA PRO A 125 -5.33 0.21 2.77
C PRO A 125 -5.67 -1.19 3.30
N LYS A 126 -4.75 -2.16 3.16
CA LYS A 126 -4.96 -3.58 3.49
C LYS A 126 -6.04 -4.21 2.60
N TRP A 127 -6.71 -5.25 3.10
CA TRP A 127 -7.59 -6.12 2.33
C TRP A 127 -9.02 -5.53 2.31
N GLY A 128 -9.48 -5.10 1.15
CA GLY A 128 -10.77 -4.42 0.96
C GLY A 128 -11.99 -5.31 0.74
N PHE A 129 -11.86 -6.61 0.95
CA PHE A 129 -12.93 -7.58 0.67
C PHE A 129 -12.99 -8.69 1.73
N LEU A 130 -14.11 -9.42 1.73
CA LEU A 130 -14.30 -10.66 2.49
C LEU A 130 -14.25 -11.83 1.50
N PRO A 131 -13.49 -12.89 1.78
CA PRO A 131 -13.38 -14.03 0.87
C PRO A 131 -14.73 -14.76 0.78
N ARG A 132 -15.03 -15.31 -0.40
CA ARG A 132 -16.27 -16.09 -0.68
C ARG A 132 -15.96 -17.46 -1.27
N SER A 133 -14.76 -17.96 -1.03
CA SER A 133 -14.26 -19.18 -1.65
C SER A 133 -14.98 -20.42 -1.11
N PRO A 134 -15.41 -21.36 -1.97
CA PRO A 134 -15.95 -22.64 -1.55
C PRO A 134 -14.88 -23.60 -0.98
N TRP A 135 -13.60 -23.18 -0.97
CA TRP A 135 -12.45 -23.93 -0.45
C TRP A 135 -12.09 -23.57 1.00
N ILE A 136 -12.74 -22.56 1.57
CA ILE A 136 -12.58 -22.24 3.00
C ILE A 136 -13.19 -23.38 3.82
N ASP A 137 -12.50 -23.82 4.88
CA ASP A 137 -13.05 -24.83 5.81
C ASP A 137 -14.40 -24.33 6.37
N GLU A 138 -15.38 -25.22 6.44
CA GLU A 138 -16.73 -24.90 6.93
C GLU A 138 -16.70 -24.26 8.32
N LYS A 139 -15.76 -24.66 9.19
CA LYS A 139 -15.54 -24.09 10.53
C LYS A 139 -15.05 -22.65 10.50
N HIS A 140 -14.38 -22.24 9.42
CA HIS A 140 -13.83 -20.90 9.26
C HIS A 140 -14.77 -19.98 8.47
N SER A 141 -15.69 -20.56 7.69
CA SER A 141 -16.54 -19.88 6.73
C SER A 141 -17.27 -18.69 7.33
N ASP A 142 -18.06 -18.90 8.39
CA ASP A 142 -18.87 -17.84 9.01
C ASP A 142 -18.01 -16.66 9.47
N LEU A 143 -16.87 -16.95 10.11
CA LEU A 143 -15.96 -15.92 10.62
C LEU A 143 -15.28 -15.16 9.47
N LYS A 144 -14.67 -15.86 8.51
CA LYS A 144 -13.95 -15.23 7.39
C LYS A 144 -14.87 -14.45 6.46
N GLN A 145 -16.16 -14.82 6.37
CA GLN A 145 -17.17 -14.13 5.57
C GLN A 145 -17.84 -12.95 6.29
N THR A 146 -17.61 -12.75 7.58
CA THR A 146 -18.23 -11.65 8.36
C THR A 146 -17.21 -10.69 8.97
N MET A 147 -15.96 -11.14 9.19
CA MET A 147 -14.89 -10.32 9.74
C MET A 147 -13.69 -10.22 8.80
N CYS A 148 -13.24 -8.99 8.54
CA CYS A 148 -12.08 -8.76 7.69
C CYS A 148 -10.78 -9.26 8.32
N ARG A 149 -9.87 -9.71 7.44
CA ARG A 149 -8.55 -10.23 7.79
C ARG A 149 -7.74 -9.31 8.70
N PHE A 150 -7.88 -8.00 8.51
CA PHE A 150 -7.17 -7.00 9.31
C PHE A 150 -7.68 -6.94 10.75
N CYS A 151 -9.00 -6.84 10.96
CA CYS A 151 -9.60 -6.80 12.29
C CYS A 151 -9.29 -8.07 13.09
N MET A 152 -9.39 -9.25 12.44
CA MET A 152 -9.00 -10.53 13.06
C MET A 152 -7.53 -10.53 13.49
N HIS A 153 -6.63 -10.03 12.64
CA HIS A 153 -5.18 -9.99 12.92
C HIS A 153 -4.83 -8.99 14.03
N GLN A 154 -5.51 -7.85 14.10
CA GLN A 154 -5.28 -6.86 15.17
C GLN A 154 -5.61 -7.44 16.55
N ARG A 155 -6.65 -8.27 16.66
CA ARG A 155 -6.99 -9.00 17.89
C ARG A 155 -5.89 -9.97 18.30
N LEU A 156 -5.42 -10.82 17.39
CA LEU A 156 -4.31 -11.75 17.67
C LEU A 156 -3.06 -11.01 18.19
N ARG A 157 -2.76 -9.83 17.66
CA ARG A 157 -1.60 -9.03 18.06
C ARG A 157 -1.74 -8.35 19.43
N GLY A 158 -2.87 -8.47 20.10
CA GLY A 158 -3.18 -7.67 21.30
C GLY A 158 -3.17 -6.16 21.03
N LYS A 159 -3.19 -5.76 19.76
CA LYS A 159 -3.27 -4.36 19.32
C LYS A 159 -4.70 -4.03 18.97
N GLU A 160 -5.59 -4.31 19.92
CA GLU A 160 -6.95 -3.84 19.81
C GLU A 160 -6.90 -2.32 19.65
N GLN A 161 -7.46 -1.85 18.56
CA GLN A 161 -7.49 -0.42 18.27
C GLN A 161 -8.30 0.26 19.37
N SER A 162 -7.98 1.53 19.66
CA SER A 162 -8.79 2.35 20.57
C SER A 162 -10.27 2.15 20.22
N ALA A 163 -11.08 1.78 21.22
CA ALA A 163 -12.51 1.53 21.03
C ALA A 163 -13.22 2.75 20.40
N THR A 164 -12.64 3.94 20.57
CA THR A 164 -13.13 5.20 20.02
C THR A 164 -12.99 5.28 18.50
N TRP A 165 -11.92 4.73 17.91
CA TRP A 165 -11.65 4.86 16.47
C TRP A 165 -10.99 3.60 15.87
N PRO A 166 -11.75 2.55 15.56
CA PRO A 166 -11.21 1.38 14.90
C PRO A 166 -11.14 1.57 13.38
N TYR A 167 -9.93 1.60 12.82
CA TYR A 167 -9.72 1.49 11.37
C TYR A 167 -10.20 0.12 10.88
N CYS A 168 -11.03 0.14 9.83
CA CYS A 168 -11.47 -1.05 9.12
C CYS A 168 -11.25 -0.86 7.61
N PRO A 169 -10.50 -1.76 6.94
CA PRO A 169 -10.36 -1.72 5.49
C PRO A 169 -11.70 -1.79 4.74
N LEU A 170 -12.66 -2.58 5.21
CA LEU A 170 -13.97 -2.69 4.54
C LEU A 170 -14.71 -1.35 4.55
N ASP A 171 -14.54 -0.53 5.59
CA ASP A 171 -15.08 0.82 5.65
C ASP A 171 -14.36 1.74 4.64
N LEU A 172 -13.02 1.68 4.56
CA LEU A 172 -12.25 2.44 3.57
C LEU A 172 -12.62 2.09 2.11
N PHE A 173 -12.85 0.82 1.82
CA PHE A 173 -13.19 0.31 0.49
C PHE A 173 -14.70 0.24 0.22
N SER A 174 -15.52 0.82 1.08
CA SER A 174 -16.98 0.69 1.00
C SER A 174 -17.61 1.49 -0.15
N GLY A 175 -16.99 2.61 -0.54
CA GLY A 175 -17.61 3.63 -1.40
C GLY A 175 -18.68 4.47 -0.69
N ASP A 176 -18.98 4.16 0.58
CA ASP A 176 -19.88 4.91 1.44
C ASP A 176 -19.09 6.00 2.16
N HIS A 177 -19.49 7.26 1.95
CA HIS A 177 -18.75 8.41 2.46
C HIS A 177 -18.58 8.38 3.98
N ASP A 178 -19.63 8.02 4.73
CA ASP A 178 -19.57 8.02 6.19
C ASP A 178 -18.65 6.91 6.72
N LYS A 179 -18.71 5.71 6.14
CA LYS A 179 -17.78 4.62 6.49
C LYS A 179 -16.34 4.98 6.14
N MET A 180 -16.10 5.51 4.94
CA MET A 180 -14.76 5.91 4.51
C MET A 180 -14.18 7.02 5.40
N GLU A 181 -14.97 8.06 5.71
CA GLU A 181 -14.58 9.13 6.63
C GLU A 181 -14.21 8.56 8.01
N ARG A 182 -14.99 7.62 8.55
CA ARG A 182 -14.66 6.95 9.83
C ARG A 182 -13.32 6.21 9.79
N ALA A 183 -13.06 5.45 8.72
CA ALA A 183 -11.79 4.73 8.56
C ALA A 183 -10.59 5.70 8.50
N LEU A 184 -10.71 6.77 7.70
CA LEU A 184 -9.67 7.79 7.58
C LEU A 184 -9.46 8.57 8.88
N MET A 185 -10.55 8.87 9.60
CA MET A 185 -10.50 9.52 10.90
C MET A 185 -9.75 8.67 11.92
N ALA A 186 -10.01 7.36 11.96
CA ALA A 186 -9.28 6.45 12.82
C ALA A 186 -7.77 6.49 12.57
N SER A 187 -7.38 6.56 11.30
CA SER A 187 -5.97 6.65 10.93
C SER A 187 -5.31 7.99 11.22
N LEU A 188 -6.06 9.09 11.19
CA LEU A 188 -5.56 10.43 11.52
C LEU A 188 -5.48 10.67 13.04
N MET A 189 -6.35 10.04 13.82
CA MET A 189 -6.41 10.22 15.28
C MET A 189 -5.44 9.31 16.04
N VAL A 190 -5.17 8.12 15.53
CA VAL A 190 -4.33 7.13 16.20
C VAL A 190 -3.05 6.92 15.41
N SER A 191 -1.91 7.27 16.01
CA SER A 191 -0.61 6.98 15.41
C SER A 191 -0.44 5.47 15.23
N HIS A 192 -0.26 5.05 13.98
CA HIS A 192 -0.08 3.66 13.60
C HIS A 192 0.68 3.56 12.28
N GLY A 193 1.14 2.37 11.92
CA GLY A 193 1.93 2.16 10.69
C GLY A 193 1.15 2.16 9.37
N TYR A 194 -0.14 2.51 9.37
CA TYR A 194 -1.03 2.42 8.19
C TYR A 194 -1.34 3.76 7.53
N LEU A 195 -0.95 4.87 8.15
CA LEU A 195 -1.02 6.20 7.57
C LEU A 195 0.27 6.94 7.96
N ASN A 196 1.06 7.33 6.97
CA ASN A 196 2.13 8.30 7.17
C ASN A 196 1.75 9.62 6.51
N MET A 197 2.21 10.72 7.09
CA MET A 197 1.91 12.07 6.63
C MET A 197 3.22 12.80 6.36
N PHE A 198 3.29 13.47 5.23
CA PHE A 198 4.43 14.27 4.81
C PHE A 198 3.97 15.65 4.39
N TYR A 199 4.76 16.68 4.72
CA TYR A 199 4.57 18.03 4.25
C TYR A 199 5.89 18.54 3.66
N ASN A 200 5.88 18.85 2.35
CA ASN A 200 7.08 19.28 1.60
C ASN A 200 8.27 18.33 1.79
N GLY A 201 8.03 17.03 1.72
CA GLY A 201 9.03 15.99 1.92
C GLY A 201 9.49 15.72 3.35
N LEU A 202 8.96 16.45 4.33
CA LEU A 202 9.25 16.18 5.75
C LEU A 202 8.13 15.34 6.36
N ARG A 203 8.49 14.25 7.02
CA ARG A 203 7.53 13.38 7.71
C ARG A 203 7.00 14.08 8.97
N ILE A 204 5.68 14.16 9.09
CA ILE A 204 5.00 14.86 10.19
C ILE A 204 4.47 13.83 11.19
N THR A 205 5.01 13.82 12.41
CA THR A 205 4.64 12.88 13.48
C THR A 205 4.03 13.55 14.71
N ALA A 206 4.41 14.80 14.99
CA ALA A 206 3.93 15.53 16.16
C ALA A 206 2.47 15.98 15.97
N ALA A 207 1.61 15.66 16.93
CA ALA A 207 0.17 15.96 16.85
C ALA A 207 -0.14 17.46 16.75
N GLU A 208 0.64 18.32 17.40
CA GLU A 208 0.44 19.78 17.35
C GLU A 208 0.86 20.35 15.99
N ASP A 209 1.96 19.86 15.40
CA ASP A 209 2.40 20.26 14.06
C ASP A 209 1.38 19.81 12.99
N GLN A 210 0.80 18.61 13.13
CA GLN A 210 -0.31 18.16 12.28
C GLN A 210 -1.50 19.12 12.38
N LYS A 211 -1.93 19.44 13.61
CA LYS A 211 -3.07 20.34 13.84
C LYS A 211 -2.82 21.71 13.19
N GLN A 212 -1.70 22.35 13.49
CA GLN A 212 -1.38 23.68 12.97
C GLN A 212 -1.39 23.68 11.43
N ARG A 213 -0.70 22.73 10.79
CA ARG A 213 -0.64 22.68 9.32
C ARG A 213 -1.97 22.32 8.67
N PHE A 214 -2.83 21.53 9.33
CA PHE A 214 -4.19 21.28 8.83
C PHE A 214 -5.09 22.52 8.98
N GLN A 215 -4.94 23.29 10.06
CA GLN A 215 -5.60 24.58 10.20
C GLN A 215 -5.18 25.53 9.06
N GLU A 216 -3.89 25.58 8.72
CA GLU A 216 -3.37 26.35 7.58
C GLU A 216 -3.95 25.86 6.24
N LEU A 217 -3.96 24.54 6.01
CA LEU A 217 -4.50 23.91 4.79
C LEU A 217 -5.93 24.37 4.50
N PHE A 218 -6.78 24.41 5.54
CA PHE A 218 -8.19 24.82 5.42
C PHE A 218 -8.44 26.30 5.77
N SER A 219 -7.41 27.09 6.06
CA SER A 219 -7.54 28.48 6.52
C SER A 219 -8.53 28.62 7.70
N SER A 220 -8.39 27.74 8.70
CA SER A 220 -9.30 27.58 9.84
C SER A 220 -8.51 27.51 11.17
N PRO A 221 -7.95 28.64 11.66
CA PRO A 221 -7.00 28.67 12.78
C PRO A 221 -7.57 28.23 14.13
N ASP A 222 -8.89 28.32 14.30
CA ASP A 222 -9.54 28.08 15.61
C ASP A 222 -10.08 26.65 15.79
N LEU A 223 -9.94 25.80 14.78
CA LEU A 223 -10.50 24.45 14.84
C LEU A 223 -9.70 23.53 15.77
N SER A 224 -10.41 22.70 16.53
CA SER A 224 -9.81 21.65 17.35
C SER A 224 -9.08 20.63 16.46
N ARG A 225 -8.16 19.84 17.05
CA ARG A 225 -7.48 18.75 16.33
C ARG A 225 -8.48 17.78 15.69
N GLN A 226 -9.53 17.43 16.41
CA GLN A 226 -10.56 16.52 15.92
C GLN A 226 -11.29 17.10 14.70
N ASP A 227 -11.65 18.39 14.74
CA ASP A 227 -12.37 19.03 13.65
C ASP A 227 -11.52 19.18 12.39
N VAL A 228 -10.23 19.55 12.54
CA VAL A 228 -9.33 19.60 11.36
C VAL A 228 -9.05 18.22 10.80
N CYS A 229 -8.86 17.18 11.63
CA CYS A 229 -8.72 15.82 11.15
C CYS A 229 -9.98 15.33 10.43
N LYS A 230 -11.18 15.70 10.90
CA LYS A 230 -12.44 15.40 10.21
C LYS A 230 -12.49 16.04 8.83
N ARG A 231 -12.03 17.29 8.70
CA ARG A 231 -11.92 17.96 7.39
C ARG A 231 -10.92 17.25 6.46
N VAL A 232 -9.76 16.84 6.98
CA VAL A 232 -8.78 16.04 6.21
C VAL A 232 -9.39 14.71 5.77
N ALA A 233 -10.08 13.99 6.67
CA ALA A 233 -10.73 12.72 6.35
C ALA A 233 -11.76 12.87 5.23
N ARG A 234 -12.60 13.92 5.28
CA ARG A 234 -13.58 14.23 4.22
C ARG A 234 -12.92 14.60 2.91
N LEU A 235 -11.83 15.37 2.94
CA LEU A 235 -11.03 15.67 1.75
C LEU A 235 -10.50 14.37 1.13
N LEU A 236 -9.78 13.55 1.89
CA LEU A 236 -9.21 12.27 1.42
C LEU A 236 -10.29 11.31 0.90
N CYS A 237 -11.44 11.22 1.58
CA CYS A 237 -12.59 10.44 1.11
C CYS A 237 -13.07 10.94 -0.27
N THR A 238 -13.22 12.26 -0.43
CA THR A 238 -13.60 12.87 -1.72
C THR A 238 -12.60 12.53 -2.83
N LEU A 239 -11.29 12.56 -2.53
CA LEU A 239 -10.25 12.20 -3.49
C LEU A 239 -10.31 10.72 -3.89
N LEU A 240 -10.43 9.84 -2.91
CA LEU A 240 -10.46 8.38 -3.10
C LEU A 240 -11.73 7.89 -3.80
N VAL A 241 -12.85 8.62 -3.68
CA VAL A 241 -14.08 8.36 -4.44
C VAL A 241 -13.98 8.90 -5.87
N ARG A 242 -13.29 10.04 -6.05
CA ARG A 242 -13.13 10.70 -7.36
C ARG A 242 -12.19 9.94 -8.29
N ASP A 243 -11.18 9.29 -7.74
CA ASP A 243 -10.15 8.52 -8.43
C ASP A 243 -10.49 7.01 -8.45
N PRO A 244 -10.38 6.32 -9.60
CA PRO A 244 -10.80 4.93 -9.70
C PRO A 244 -9.87 3.94 -8.99
N LEU A 245 -8.65 4.34 -8.62
CA LEU A 245 -7.60 3.43 -8.17
C LEU A 245 -8.01 2.59 -6.95
N LEU A 246 -8.72 3.17 -5.97
CA LEU A 246 -9.14 2.42 -4.78
C LEU A 246 -10.17 1.32 -5.13
N ALA A 247 -11.09 1.62 -6.05
CA ALA A 247 -12.08 0.65 -6.53
C ALA A 247 -11.40 -0.46 -7.37
N THR A 248 -10.48 -0.08 -8.27
CA THR A 248 -9.65 -1.01 -9.04
C THR A 248 -8.84 -1.92 -8.11
N LEU A 249 -8.21 -1.36 -7.09
CA LEU A 249 -7.43 -2.12 -6.12
C LEU A 249 -8.29 -3.15 -5.39
N LYS A 250 -9.49 -2.78 -4.92
CA LYS A 250 -10.45 -3.71 -4.30
C LYS A 250 -10.79 -4.87 -5.24
N HIS A 251 -11.09 -4.55 -6.49
CA HIS A 251 -11.45 -5.54 -7.50
C HIS A 251 -10.30 -6.52 -7.76
N LEU A 252 -9.07 -6.01 -7.93
CA LEU A 252 -7.89 -6.84 -8.15
C LEU A 252 -7.60 -7.74 -6.94
N GLN A 253 -7.62 -7.18 -5.73
CA GLN A 253 -7.43 -7.96 -4.50
C GLN A 253 -8.41 -9.14 -4.43
N GLN A 254 -9.69 -8.89 -4.72
CA GLN A 254 -10.75 -9.90 -4.62
C GLN A 254 -10.71 -10.94 -5.74
N THR A 255 -10.53 -10.52 -6.99
CA THR A 255 -10.66 -11.43 -8.15
C THR A 255 -9.41 -12.28 -8.41
N LEU A 256 -8.24 -11.76 -8.03
CA LEU A 256 -6.98 -12.51 -8.07
C LEU A 256 -6.84 -13.47 -6.87
N ASP A 257 -7.53 -13.20 -5.76
CA ASP A 257 -7.66 -14.12 -4.63
C ASP A 257 -9.08 -14.71 -4.57
N GLY A 258 -9.44 -15.45 -5.61
CA GLY A 258 -10.76 -16.09 -5.69
C GLY A 258 -10.92 -17.34 -4.82
N LEU A 259 -9.81 -17.97 -4.41
CA LEU A 259 -9.82 -19.27 -3.73
C LEU A 259 -9.50 -19.19 -2.24
N ASP A 260 -9.06 -18.03 -1.74
CA ASP A 260 -8.50 -17.89 -0.39
C ASP A 260 -7.23 -18.75 -0.18
N VAL A 261 -6.40 -18.39 0.78
CA VAL A 261 -5.18 -19.15 1.09
C VAL A 261 -5.45 -20.61 1.44
N GLU A 262 -6.63 -20.92 2.00
CA GLU A 262 -7.05 -22.29 2.32
C GLU A 262 -7.26 -23.15 1.08
N GLY A 263 -7.71 -22.57 -0.04
CA GLY A 263 -7.76 -23.25 -1.33
C GLY A 263 -6.41 -23.28 -2.05
N ILE A 264 -5.60 -22.23 -1.89
CA ILE A 264 -4.32 -22.07 -2.60
C ILE A 264 -3.22 -22.98 -2.04
N TYR A 265 -3.11 -23.10 -0.72
CA TYR A 265 -2.00 -23.82 -0.09
C TYR A 265 -1.92 -25.30 -0.49
N PRO A 266 -3.01 -26.10 -0.51
CA PRO A 266 -2.96 -27.48 -0.99
C PRO A 266 -2.50 -27.60 -2.45
N MET A 267 -2.88 -26.65 -3.31
CA MET A 267 -2.46 -26.66 -4.72
C MET A 267 -0.95 -26.49 -4.84
N LEU A 268 -0.35 -25.61 -4.04
CA LEU A 268 1.10 -25.40 -4.07
C LEU A 268 1.88 -26.70 -3.85
N GLN A 269 1.39 -27.59 -2.99
CA GLN A 269 2.08 -28.86 -2.67
C GLN A 269 2.20 -29.79 -3.89
N ALA A 270 1.27 -29.69 -4.84
CA ALA A 270 1.31 -30.48 -6.06
C ALA A 270 2.17 -29.81 -7.16
N HIS A 271 2.36 -28.49 -7.10
CA HIS A 271 2.95 -27.70 -8.19
C HIS A 271 4.45 -27.48 -8.01
N GLN A 272 5.17 -27.37 -9.13
CA GLN A 272 6.54 -26.86 -9.12
C GLN A 272 6.58 -25.36 -8.75
N PRO A 273 7.72 -24.86 -8.24
CA PRO A 273 7.99 -23.44 -8.07
C PRO A 273 7.43 -22.56 -9.18
N LEU A 274 6.89 -21.40 -8.80
CA LEU A 274 6.43 -20.42 -9.78
C LEU A 274 7.63 -19.79 -10.48
N SER A 275 7.49 -19.61 -11.79
CA SER A 275 8.52 -19.03 -12.65
C SER A 275 8.71 -17.54 -12.36
N THR A 276 9.95 -17.09 -12.47
CA THR A 276 10.34 -15.67 -12.46
C THR A 276 10.60 -15.15 -13.87
N GLU A 277 10.22 -15.89 -14.91
CA GLU A 277 10.30 -15.42 -16.30
C GLU A 277 9.14 -14.48 -16.63
N MET A 278 9.45 -13.28 -17.12
CA MET A 278 8.43 -12.26 -17.44
C MET A 278 7.44 -12.73 -18.50
N ALA A 279 7.85 -13.58 -19.45
CA ALA A 279 6.97 -14.15 -20.46
C ALA A 279 5.83 -14.97 -19.84
N VAL A 280 6.11 -15.73 -18.77
CA VAL A 280 5.08 -16.49 -18.05
C VAL A 280 4.09 -15.56 -17.38
N TRP A 281 4.57 -14.51 -16.71
CA TRP A 281 3.70 -13.51 -16.07
C TRP A 281 2.80 -12.75 -17.06
N LYS A 282 3.30 -12.47 -18.27
CA LYS A 282 2.49 -11.87 -19.35
C LYS A 282 1.35 -12.79 -19.80
N GLU A 283 1.61 -14.09 -19.94
CA GLU A 283 0.56 -15.07 -20.26
C GLU A 283 -0.43 -15.27 -19.10
N VAL A 284 0.04 -15.23 -17.85
CA VAL A 284 -0.84 -15.22 -16.66
C VAL A 284 -1.78 -14.02 -16.70
N LEU A 285 -1.25 -12.83 -16.97
CA LEU A 285 -2.04 -11.59 -17.05
C LEU A 285 -3.08 -11.68 -18.17
N LYS A 286 -2.68 -12.11 -19.35
CA LYS A 286 -3.57 -12.30 -20.50
C LYS A 286 -4.71 -13.29 -20.18
N THR A 287 -4.37 -14.40 -19.53
CA THR A 287 -5.35 -15.41 -19.09
C THR A 287 -6.33 -14.83 -18.07
N TYR A 288 -5.84 -14.05 -17.11
CA TYR A 288 -6.68 -13.36 -16.13
C TYR A 288 -7.64 -12.36 -16.79
N GLN A 289 -7.14 -11.54 -17.71
CA GLN A 289 -7.94 -10.52 -18.41
C GLN A 289 -8.98 -11.11 -19.38
N ALA A 290 -8.71 -12.28 -19.94
CA ALA A 290 -9.63 -12.97 -20.84
C ALA A 290 -10.76 -13.73 -20.12
N ARG A 291 -10.69 -13.88 -18.80
CA ARG A 291 -11.63 -14.67 -18.00
C ARG A 291 -13.01 -13.99 -17.93
N ALA A 292 -14.09 -14.75 -18.16
CA ALA A 292 -15.44 -14.22 -17.99
C ALA A 292 -15.80 -14.13 -16.48
N PRO A 293 -16.61 -13.14 -16.06
CA PRO A 293 -16.96 -12.94 -14.65
C PRO A 293 -17.60 -14.16 -13.95
N ASP A 294 -18.30 -15.02 -14.70
CA ASP A 294 -19.12 -16.12 -14.16
C ASP A 294 -18.47 -17.51 -14.25
N ASP A 295 -17.25 -17.65 -14.78
CA ASP A 295 -16.66 -18.95 -15.12
C ASP A 295 -16.38 -19.90 -13.92
N TRP A 296 -16.53 -19.41 -12.69
CA TRP A 296 -15.88 -19.98 -11.51
C TRP A 296 -16.77 -20.31 -10.31
N GLN A 297 -18.05 -19.95 -10.31
CA GLN A 297 -18.86 -20.06 -9.10
C GLN A 297 -19.09 -21.53 -8.68
N GLY A 298 -18.30 -22.01 -7.69
CA GLY A 298 -18.61 -23.21 -6.90
C GLY A 298 -17.85 -24.50 -7.20
N LYS A 299 -16.86 -24.51 -8.12
CA LYS A 299 -16.11 -25.75 -8.43
C LYS A 299 -15.12 -26.10 -7.31
N LYS A 300 -15.26 -27.30 -6.72
CA LYS A 300 -14.30 -27.89 -5.75
C LYS A 300 -13.18 -28.71 -6.41
N VAL A 301 -13.14 -28.76 -7.74
CA VAL A 301 -12.08 -29.42 -8.51
C VAL A 301 -11.72 -28.53 -9.68
N LEU A 302 -10.43 -28.27 -9.85
CA LEU A 302 -9.88 -27.43 -10.91
C LEU A 302 -8.86 -28.24 -11.73
N PRO A 303 -8.85 -28.12 -13.07
CA PRO A 303 -7.78 -28.66 -13.90
C PRO A 303 -6.41 -28.13 -13.49
N TRP A 304 -5.37 -28.88 -13.85
CA TRP A 304 -4.00 -28.63 -13.42
C TRP A 304 -3.49 -27.22 -13.77
N ASP A 305 -3.68 -26.81 -15.02
CA ASP A 305 -3.27 -25.49 -15.51
C ASP A 305 -4.03 -24.36 -14.82
N GLU A 306 -5.28 -24.63 -14.47
CA GLU A 306 -6.14 -23.67 -13.79
C GLU A 306 -5.70 -23.45 -12.33
N GLN A 307 -5.32 -24.53 -11.62
CA GLN A 307 -4.67 -24.42 -10.31
C GLN A 307 -3.37 -23.61 -10.39
N ARG A 308 -2.56 -23.87 -11.43
CA ARG A 308 -1.30 -23.15 -11.65
C ARG A 308 -1.53 -21.66 -11.84
N GLN A 309 -2.52 -21.30 -12.67
CA GLN A 309 -2.94 -19.92 -12.88
C GLN A 309 -3.36 -19.24 -11.55
N ARG A 310 -4.15 -19.93 -10.72
CA ARG A 310 -4.61 -19.40 -9.43
C ARG A 310 -3.47 -19.18 -8.42
N LEU A 311 -2.41 -19.99 -8.46
CA LEU A 311 -1.21 -19.74 -7.65
C LEU A 311 -0.52 -18.42 -8.03
N TYR A 312 -0.34 -18.14 -9.33
CA TYR A 312 0.23 -16.86 -9.78
C TYR A 312 -0.66 -15.67 -9.41
N GLU A 313 -1.96 -15.78 -9.64
CA GLU A 313 -2.92 -14.73 -9.30
C GLU A 313 -2.94 -14.44 -7.80
N TYR A 314 -2.90 -15.47 -6.95
CA TYR A 314 -2.87 -15.28 -5.51
C TYR A 314 -1.63 -14.50 -5.06
N VAL A 315 -0.44 -14.83 -5.59
CA VAL A 315 0.79 -14.09 -5.30
C VAL A 315 0.69 -12.63 -5.76
N LEU A 316 0.09 -12.39 -6.93
CA LEU A 316 -0.17 -11.04 -7.43
C LEU A 316 -1.19 -10.28 -6.55
N SER A 317 -2.24 -10.95 -6.06
CA SER A 317 -3.18 -10.39 -5.08
C SER A 317 -2.45 -9.96 -3.80
N MET A 318 -1.49 -10.75 -3.33
CA MET A 318 -0.68 -10.41 -2.15
C MET A 318 0.18 -9.15 -2.36
N THR A 319 0.58 -8.84 -3.59
CA THR A 319 1.18 -7.53 -3.92
C THR A 319 0.19 -6.39 -3.68
N PHE A 320 -1.05 -6.50 -4.18
CA PHE A 320 -2.09 -5.49 -4.02
C PHE A 320 -2.64 -5.36 -2.59
N LYS A 321 -2.57 -6.42 -1.78
CA LYS A 321 -2.97 -6.41 -0.37
C LYS A 321 -1.98 -5.71 0.56
N ASP A 322 -0.72 -5.61 0.13
CA ASP A 322 0.40 -5.05 0.90
C ASP A 322 0.98 -3.76 0.29
N CYS A 323 0.37 -3.22 -0.77
CA CYS A 323 0.80 -1.95 -1.38
C CYS A 323 0.44 -0.73 -0.51
N SER A 324 0.95 0.44 -0.91
CA SER A 324 0.62 1.73 -0.31
C SER A 324 0.09 2.69 -1.37
N LEU A 325 -0.81 3.59 -0.99
CA LEU A 325 -1.31 4.69 -1.83
C LEU A 325 -0.72 6.01 -1.31
N MET A 326 0.00 6.72 -2.17
CA MET A 326 0.52 8.06 -1.95
C MET A 326 -0.47 9.07 -2.49
N ILE A 327 -1.21 9.73 -1.60
CA ILE A 327 -2.22 10.75 -1.94
C ILE A 327 -1.59 12.12 -1.73
N SER A 328 -1.13 12.76 -2.79
CA SER A 328 -0.53 14.10 -2.75
C SER A 328 -1.60 15.15 -2.98
N VAL A 329 -1.58 16.24 -2.21
CA VAL A 329 -2.58 17.32 -2.27
C VAL A 329 -1.91 18.69 -2.13
N THR A 330 -2.37 19.67 -2.92
CA THR A 330 -2.01 21.09 -2.78
C THR A 330 -3.24 21.97 -2.97
N LYS A 331 -3.23 23.17 -2.37
CA LYS A 331 -4.28 24.18 -2.57
C LYS A 331 -4.14 24.81 -3.96
N ALA A 332 -5.27 25.11 -4.60
CA ALA A 332 -5.32 25.73 -5.92
C ALA A 332 -6.09 27.07 -5.90
N ASP A 333 -5.66 28.03 -6.72
CA ASP A 333 -6.10 29.43 -6.67
C ASP A 333 -7.42 29.72 -7.43
N ASN A 334 -8.29 28.71 -7.64
CA ASN A 334 -9.53 28.68 -8.45
C ASN A 334 -9.37 28.17 -9.89
N ASP A 335 -9.26 26.85 -10.07
CA ASP A 335 -9.17 26.26 -11.41
C ASP A 335 -10.23 25.18 -11.63
N ARG A 336 -11.41 25.60 -12.07
CA ARG A 336 -12.55 24.72 -12.43
C ARG A 336 -12.21 23.78 -13.61
N ALA A 337 -11.06 23.93 -14.26
CA ALA A 337 -10.71 23.26 -15.51
C ALA A 337 -9.52 22.27 -15.40
N LEU A 338 -8.85 22.12 -14.25
CA LEU A 338 -7.71 21.21 -14.15
C LEU A 338 -8.13 19.76 -13.89
N PRO A 339 -7.53 18.78 -14.60
CA PRO A 339 -7.67 17.38 -14.24
C PRO A 339 -7.19 17.14 -12.80
N ASN A 340 -7.84 16.21 -12.11
CA ASN A 340 -7.56 15.85 -10.71
C ASN A 340 -7.64 17.04 -9.74
N SER A 341 -8.75 17.77 -9.79
CA SER A 341 -9.08 18.81 -8.81
C SER A 341 -10.46 18.60 -8.20
N VAL A 342 -10.62 18.98 -6.93
CA VAL A 342 -11.88 18.89 -6.17
C VAL A 342 -12.14 20.18 -5.42
N HIS A 343 -13.41 20.50 -5.19
CA HIS A 343 -13.83 21.63 -4.39
C HIS A 343 -14.45 21.15 -3.08
N VAL A 344 -13.78 21.40 -1.96
CA VAL A 344 -14.19 20.95 -0.62
C VAL A 344 -14.04 22.11 0.35
N PHE A 345 -15.03 22.34 1.21
CA PHE A 345 -15.03 23.44 2.20
C PHE A 345 -14.76 24.84 1.61
N GLY A 346 -15.26 25.12 0.41
CA GLY A 346 -15.09 26.43 -0.24
C GLY A 346 -13.69 26.67 -0.81
N GLN A 347 -12.86 25.63 -0.92
CA GLN A 347 -11.49 25.72 -1.42
C GLN A 347 -11.25 24.68 -2.51
N TRP A 348 -10.43 25.03 -3.49
CA TRP A 348 -9.98 24.12 -4.53
C TRP A 348 -8.70 23.41 -4.12
N PHE A 349 -8.66 22.10 -4.35
CA PHE A 349 -7.50 21.26 -4.14
C PHE A 349 -7.15 20.53 -5.43
N LYS A 350 -5.88 20.58 -5.81
CA LYS A 350 -5.31 19.68 -6.83
C LYS A 350 -4.72 18.47 -6.12
N PHE A 351 -4.88 17.30 -6.71
CA PHE A 351 -4.38 16.06 -6.13
C PHE A 351 -3.79 15.12 -7.18
N GLU A 352 -3.03 14.14 -6.69
CA GLU A 352 -2.53 13.01 -7.45
C GLU A 352 -2.46 11.79 -6.52
N ILE A 353 -2.87 10.63 -7.03
CA ILE A 353 -2.80 9.37 -6.28
C ILE A 353 -1.88 8.41 -7.03
N LYS A 354 -0.87 7.90 -6.33
CA LYS A 354 0.07 6.93 -6.85
C LYS A 354 0.10 5.69 -5.98
N MET A 355 0.31 4.54 -6.57
CA MET A 355 0.53 3.29 -5.86
C MET A 355 2.03 2.98 -5.80
N VAL A 356 2.50 2.61 -4.61
CA VAL A 356 3.88 2.21 -4.34
C VAL A 356 3.92 0.87 -3.61
N ASP A 357 5.12 0.32 -3.43
CA ASP A 357 5.34 -1.01 -2.80
C ASP A 357 4.73 -2.19 -3.57
N VAL A 358 4.70 -2.10 -4.90
CA VAL A 358 4.08 -3.07 -5.83
C VAL A 358 5.02 -4.16 -6.34
N GLY A 359 6.11 -4.44 -5.62
CA GLY A 359 7.02 -5.54 -5.95
C GLY A 359 6.33 -6.91 -5.84
N LEU A 360 6.72 -7.84 -6.70
CA LEU A 360 6.22 -9.21 -6.66
C LEU A 360 6.54 -9.86 -5.30
N LYS A 361 5.54 -10.49 -4.67
CA LYS A 361 5.78 -11.26 -3.44
C LYS A 361 6.39 -12.62 -3.77
N GLU A 362 7.24 -13.11 -2.88
CA GLU A 362 7.81 -14.46 -3.00
C GLU A 362 6.73 -15.53 -2.82
N TRP A 363 6.51 -16.37 -3.83
CA TRP A 363 5.55 -17.47 -3.77
C TRP A 363 5.85 -18.46 -2.64
N ALA A 364 7.13 -18.60 -2.26
CA ALA A 364 7.57 -19.45 -1.16
C ALA A 364 7.01 -19.01 0.22
N LYS A 365 6.37 -17.83 0.31
CA LYS A 365 5.67 -17.37 1.52
C LYS A 365 4.23 -17.89 1.63
N ILE A 366 3.69 -18.59 0.63
CA ILE A 366 2.34 -19.17 0.72
C ILE A 366 2.16 -20.07 1.95
N PRO A 367 3.08 -21.00 2.29
CA PRO A 367 2.97 -21.78 3.53
C PRO A 367 2.89 -20.89 4.78
N TYR A 368 3.75 -19.86 4.86
CA TYR A 368 3.71 -18.89 5.97
C TYR A 368 2.39 -18.12 6.02
N TRP A 369 1.86 -17.69 4.87
CA TRP A 369 0.58 -16.99 4.81
C TRP A 369 -0.58 -17.88 5.24
N PHE A 370 -0.55 -19.17 4.89
CA PHE A 370 -1.51 -20.17 5.34
C PHE A 370 -1.44 -20.35 6.86
N ASP A 371 -0.25 -20.62 7.40
CA ASP A 371 -0.07 -20.81 8.85
C ASP A 371 -0.53 -19.59 9.66
N LEU A 372 -0.19 -18.39 9.18
CA LEU A 372 -0.62 -17.14 9.82
C LEU A 372 -2.14 -16.95 9.73
N ASP A 373 -2.77 -17.36 8.63
CA ASP A 373 -4.21 -17.33 8.49
C ASP A 373 -4.89 -18.27 9.50
N GLN A 374 -4.41 -19.51 9.60
CA GLN A 374 -4.90 -20.50 10.58
C GLN A 374 -4.77 -19.98 12.01
N GLN A 375 -3.63 -19.40 12.39
CA GLN A 375 -3.43 -18.80 13.72
C GLN A 375 -4.45 -17.70 14.02
N ILE A 376 -4.75 -16.86 13.03
CA ILE A 376 -5.64 -15.72 13.18
C ILE A 376 -7.09 -16.15 13.30
N VAL A 377 -7.51 -17.08 12.45
CA VAL A 377 -8.85 -17.66 12.47
C VAL A 377 -9.07 -18.39 13.79
N GLN A 378 -8.14 -19.28 14.17
CA GLN A 378 -8.25 -20.08 15.39
C GLN A 378 -8.32 -19.21 16.65
N TYR A 379 -7.49 -18.16 16.73
CA TYR A 379 -7.56 -17.21 17.84
C TYR A 379 -8.93 -16.55 17.94
N ASN A 380 -9.49 -16.09 16.81
CA ASN A 380 -10.77 -15.39 16.79
C ASN A 380 -11.97 -16.30 17.06
N LEU A 381 -11.92 -17.58 16.67
CA LEU A 381 -12.94 -18.57 17.02
C LEU A 381 -12.98 -18.87 18.53
N GLN A 382 -11.84 -18.74 19.22
CA GLN A 382 -11.74 -18.94 20.67
C GLN A 382 -12.15 -17.70 21.48
N CYS A 383 -12.15 -16.52 20.87
CA CYS A 383 -12.57 -15.29 21.53
C CYS A 383 -14.08 -15.30 21.82
N ARG A 384 -14.44 -15.15 23.09
CA ARG A 384 -15.85 -15.13 23.53
C ARG A 384 -16.57 -13.79 23.31
N THR A 385 -15.83 -12.73 22.98
CA THR A 385 -16.37 -11.38 22.75
C THR A 385 -16.72 -11.18 21.27
N PRO A 386 -18.01 -11.11 20.92
CA PRO A 386 -18.41 -10.71 19.57
C PRO A 386 -17.97 -9.26 19.36
N ARG A 387 -17.47 -8.96 18.16
CA ARG A 387 -17.29 -7.57 17.72
C ARG A 387 -17.25 -7.63 16.21
N ASP A 388 -17.96 -6.73 15.57
CA ASP A 388 -18.06 -6.71 14.11
C ASP A 388 -16.96 -5.83 13.51
N CYS A 389 -16.78 -5.93 12.21
CA CYS A 389 -15.96 -4.96 11.49
C CYS A 389 -16.59 -3.56 11.59
N GLY A 390 -15.76 -2.56 11.89
CA GLY A 390 -16.20 -1.16 11.93
C GLY A 390 -17.14 -0.79 13.09
N SER A 391 -17.43 -1.71 14.03
CA SER A 391 -18.23 -1.38 15.21
C SER A 391 -17.37 -0.65 16.25
N SER A 392 -17.60 0.66 16.43
CA SER A 392 -17.27 1.35 17.67
C SER A 392 -18.26 0.90 18.73
N SER A 393 -17.81 0.22 19.77
CA SER A 393 -18.59 0.08 21.00
C SER A 393 -18.60 1.45 21.69
N LEU A 394 -19.42 2.37 21.18
CA LEU A 394 -19.79 3.61 21.84
C LEU A 394 -21.27 3.47 22.20
N GLN A 395 -21.52 3.04 23.44
CA GLN A 395 -22.68 3.50 24.19
C GLN A 395 -22.39 4.92 24.69
#